data_AF-A0A2W5GC15-F1
#
_entry.id   AF-A0A2W5GC15-F1
#
_cell.length_a   1.000
_cell.length_b   1.000
_cell.length_c   1.000
_cell.angle_alpha   90.00
_cell.angle_beta   90.00
_cell.angle_gamma   90.00
#
_symmetry.space_group_name_H-M   'P 1'
#
loop_
_entity.id
_entity.type
_entity.pdbx_description
1 polymer ?
#
loop_
_entity_poly.entity_id
_entity_poly.type
_entity_poly.pdbx_seq_one_letter_code
_entity_poly.pdbx_strand_id
1 'polypeptide(L)'
;MKPTSFRFRTVALIGLLVFITVQFFLIYNTYRVNLEHFFIKEKNIINDEYSKAVTNDLLFPGGRAIIDTFYFRNRNHLDSLHLKNQMEFKKASRQMMDSILNALIKGNTIKPILDSIIKIKYKLANDYKYALILKEFDISFKKNNYIQLFPYGDSSNYKQIVGGHLLKLLPSDQVTSLTISSANDKSTKIIFQLYIQPSNKTWTILKTMMPTFLLSLASIVSIVSLFFITVNNWFKQKKLAEMQTDFINSISHEFNTPLTAIIIANKTLQNEKMIPQSEKLKPITDIIQRQTTRLNSLFKQTLNITKANKAFLNKQPEKIAKKKKKIVNDYKIN
;
A
#
# COMPACT_ATOMS: atom_id res chain seq x y z
N MET A 1 -16.41 26.16 -28.87
CA MET A 1 -15.80 25.83 -27.56
C MET A 1 -15.93 24.33 -27.24
N LYS A 2 -14.99 23.46 -27.66
CA LYS A 2 -15.01 22.02 -27.28
C LYS A 2 -13.63 21.34 -27.00
N PRO A 3 -12.47 21.74 -27.57
CA PRO A 3 -11.27 20.89 -27.48
C PRO A 3 -10.49 20.99 -26.16
N THR A 4 -10.52 22.13 -25.45
CA THR A 4 -9.69 22.34 -24.25
C THR A 4 -10.18 21.55 -23.04
N SER A 5 -11.50 21.50 -22.78
CA SER A 5 -12.06 20.72 -21.67
C SER A 5 -11.84 19.21 -21.81
N PHE A 6 -11.80 18.70 -23.05
CA PHE A 6 -11.53 17.30 -23.32
C PHE A 6 -10.07 16.96 -22.99
N ARG A 7 -9.13 17.81 -23.39
CA ARG A 7 -7.69 17.65 -23.09
C ARG A 7 -7.39 17.59 -21.59
N PHE A 8 -8.02 18.44 -20.78
CA PHE A 8 -7.84 18.40 -19.32
C PHE A 8 -8.41 17.13 -18.69
N ARG A 9 -9.57 16.66 -19.15
CA ARG A 9 -10.16 15.39 -18.67
C ARG A 9 -9.27 14.21 -19.04
N THR A 10 -8.74 14.16 -20.26
CA THR A 10 -7.84 13.08 -20.68
C THR A 10 -6.54 13.08 -19.89
N VAL A 11 -5.93 14.24 -19.63
CA VAL A 11 -4.71 14.34 -18.81
C VAL A 11 -4.97 13.87 -17.39
N ALA A 12 -6.09 14.27 -16.78
CA ALA A 12 -6.45 13.84 -15.43
C ALA A 12 -6.71 12.32 -15.33
N LEU A 13 -7.40 11.75 -16.33
CA LEU A 13 -7.62 10.29 -16.40
C LEU A 13 -6.31 9.52 -16.56
N ILE A 14 -5.41 9.99 -17.42
CA ILE A 14 -4.07 9.40 -17.58
C ILE A 14 -3.29 9.49 -16.26
N GLY A 15 -3.31 10.64 -15.60
CA GLY A 15 -2.64 10.82 -14.30
C GLY A 15 -3.19 9.88 -13.23
N LEU A 16 -4.51 9.68 -13.18
CA LEU A 16 -5.16 8.74 -12.26
C LEU A 16 -4.74 7.30 -12.56
N LEU A 17 -4.71 6.91 -13.84
CA LEU A 17 -4.27 5.58 -14.27
C LEU A 17 -2.81 5.33 -13.90
N VAL A 18 -1.92 6.28 -14.17
CA VAL A 18 -0.50 6.22 -13.76
C VAL A 18 -0.38 6.07 -12.25
N PHE A 19 -1.16 6.84 -11.47
CA PHE A 19 -1.16 6.76 -10.02
C PHE A 19 -1.58 5.38 -9.50
N ILE A 20 -2.65 4.80 -10.05
CA ILE A 20 -3.10 3.43 -9.71
C ILE A 20 -1.98 2.42 -10.01
N THR A 21 -1.34 2.52 -11.17
CA THR A 21 -0.25 1.62 -11.57
C THR A 21 0.94 1.73 -10.60
N VAL A 22 1.31 2.93 -10.19
CA VAL A 22 2.39 3.15 -9.20
C VAL A 22 2.01 2.58 -7.83
N GLN A 23 0.78 2.80 -7.36
CA GLN A 23 0.30 2.22 -6.10
C GLN A 23 0.32 0.70 -6.12
N PHE A 24 -0.13 0.10 -7.23
CA PHE A 24 -0.08 -1.35 -7.42
C PHE A 24 1.37 -1.87 -7.35
N PHE A 25 2.29 -1.22 -8.05
CA PHE A 25 3.71 -1.58 -8.04
C PHE A 25 4.30 -1.48 -6.62
N LEU A 26 4.00 -0.41 -5.88
CA LEU A 26 4.46 -0.22 -4.50
C LEU A 26 3.93 -1.30 -3.55
N ILE A 27 2.63 -1.62 -3.64
CA ILE A 27 2.02 -2.69 -2.83
C ILE A 27 2.67 -4.04 -3.15
N TYR A 28 2.82 -4.36 -4.44
CA TYR A 28 3.43 -5.61 -4.87
C TYR A 28 4.88 -5.73 -4.41
N ASN A 29 5.65 -4.66 -4.54
CA ASN A 29 7.05 -4.64 -4.10
C ASN A 29 7.15 -4.78 -2.57
N THR A 30 6.28 -4.08 -1.83
CA THR A 30 6.22 -4.20 -0.37
C THR A 30 5.84 -5.62 0.07
N TYR A 31 4.93 -6.26 -0.67
CA TYR A 31 4.56 -7.66 -0.44
C TYR A 31 5.75 -8.60 -0.66
N ARG A 32 6.48 -8.41 -1.76
CA ARG A 32 7.69 -9.19 -2.03
C ARG A 32 8.77 -9.01 -0.97
N VAL A 33 9.07 -7.78 -0.58
CA VAL A 33 10.07 -7.47 0.46
C VAL A 33 9.65 -8.09 1.79
N ASN A 34 8.38 -7.93 2.18
CA ASN A 34 7.88 -8.52 3.42
C ASN A 34 7.88 -10.05 3.36
N LEU A 35 7.63 -10.67 2.20
CA LEU A 35 7.71 -12.12 2.01
C LEU A 35 9.15 -12.64 2.14
N GLU A 36 10.13 -11.91 1.60
CA GLU A 36 11.55 -12.26 1.67
C GLU A 36 12.11 -12.10 3.09
N HIS A 37 11.78 -11.01 3.76
CA HIS A 37 12.22 -10.76 5.13
C HIS A 37 11.35 -11.42 6.20
N PHE A 38 10.21 -12.01 5.80
CA PHE A 38 9.34 -12.74 6.70
C PHE A 38 10.13 -13.84 7.39
N PHE A 39 10.09 -13.86 8.73
CA PHE A 39 10.69 -14.91 9.54
C PHE A 39 12.22 -14.87 9.65
N ILE A 40 12.95 -13.97 8.98
CA ILE A 40 14.43 -13.90 9.11
C ILE A 40 14.85 -13.52 10.53
N LYS A 41 14.18 -12.52 11.13
CA LYS A 41 14.51 -12.07 12.50
C LYS A 41 14.25 -13.16 13.53
N GLU A 42 13.09 -13.79 13.41
CA GLU A 42 12.65 -14.91 14.25
C GLU A 42 13.61 -16.09 14.12
N LYS A 43 14.00 -16.44 12.89
CA LYS A 43 14.97 -17.51 12.64
C LYS A 43 16.30 -17.29 13.32
N ASN A 44 16.87 -16.10 13.23
CA ASN A 44 18.18 -15.82 13.82
C ASN A 44 18.18 -16.04 15.33
N ILE A 45 17.08 -15.65 16.00
CA ILE A 45 16.94 -15.82 17.43
C ILE A 45 16.60 -17.27 17.78
N ILE A 46 15.72 -17.94 17.02
CA ILE A 46 15.47 -19.38 17.22
C ILE A 46 16.78 -20.15 17.07
N ASN A 47 17.59 -19.81 16.08
CA ASN A 47 18.90 -20.40 15.86
C ASN A 47 19.83 -20.21 17.06
N ASP A 48 19.93 -18.98 17.59
CA ASP A 48 20.77 -18.69 18.75
C ASP A 48 20.32 -19.47 20.00
N GLU A 49 19.03 -19.43 20.33
CA GLU A 49 18.46 -20.12 21.51
C GLU A 49 18.54 -21.64 21.37
N TYR A 50 18.19 -22.17 20.19
CA TYR A 50 18.28 -23.60 19.92
C TYR A 50 19.74 -24.06 20.00
N SER A 51 20.67 -23.32 19.39
CA SER A 51 22.11 -23.66 19.43
C SER A 51 22.62 -23.71 20.88
N LYS A 52 22.21 -22.76 21.73
CA LYS A 52 22.52 -22.78 23.18
C LYS A 52 21.95 -24.01 23.87
N ALA A 53 20.69 -24.35 23.59
CA ALA A 53 20.03 -25.50 24.20
C ALA A 53 20.67 -26.85 23.84
N VAL A 54 21.34 -26.94 22.69
CA VAL A 54 21.93 -28.19 22.17
C VAL A 54 23.46 -28.17 22.11
N THR A 55 24.12 -27.15 22.67
CA THR A 55 25.58 -26.93 22.55
C THR A 55 26.38 -28.16 23.01
N ASN A 56 25.95 -28.83 24.08
CA ASN A 56 26.68 -29.97 24.64
C ASN A 56 26.19 -31.32 24.09
N ASP A 57 24.90 -31.43 23.79
CA ASP A 57 24.24 -32.71 23.55
C ASP A 57 23.93 -33.01 22.08
N LEU A 58 24.12 -32.06 21.16
CA LEU A 58 23.95 -32.20 19.71
C LEU A 58 22.53 -32.67 19.30
N LEU A 59 21.86 -31.94 18.40
CA LEU A 59 20.44 -32.15 18.00
C LEU A 59 19.41 -31.88 19.09
N PHE A 60 19.55 -32.55 20.23
CA PHE A 60 18.67 -32.47 21.40
C PHE A 60 19.41 -33.10 22.59
N PRO A 61 19.00 -32.81 23.84
CA PRO A 61 19.60 -33.43 25.02
C PRO A 61 19.70 -34.96 24.92
N GLY A 62 20.92 -35.50 24.93
CA GLY A 62 21.22 -36.93 24.75
C GLY A 62 21.50 -37.42 23.32
N GLY A 63 21.34 -36.57 22.29
CA GLY A 63 21.54 -36.96 20.88
C GLY A 63 22.97 -37.41 20.56
N ARG A 64 23.97 -36.76 21.15
CA ARG A 64 25.40 -37.08 21.04
C ARG A 64 25.71 -38.48 21.57
N ALA A 65 25.18 -38.80 22.75
CA ALA A 65 25.41 -40.10 23.38
C ALA A 65 24.90 -41.25 22.50
N ILE A 66 23.76 -41.05 21.82
CA ILE A 66 23.23 -42.02 20.85
C ILE A 66 24.23 -42.22 19.71
N ILE A 67 24.66 -41.14 19.06
CA ILE A 67 25.60 -41.20 17.93
C ILE A 67 26.92 -41.87 18.34
N ASP A 68 27.51 -41.44 19.46
CA ASP A 68 28.77 -41.94 19.97
C ASP A 68 28.67 -43.44 20.28
N THR A 69 27.58 -43.89 20.91
CA THR A 69 27.37 -45.31 21.24
C THR A 69 27.40 -46.22 20.00
N PHE A 70 26.70 -45.85 18.94
CA PHE A 70 26.68 -46.63 17.70
C PHE A 70 27.97 -46.49 16.91
N TYR A 71 28.56 -45.29 16.86
CA TYR A 71 29.81 -45.05 16.16
C TYR A 71 30.96 -45.86 16.78
N PHE A 72 31.19 -45.75 18.10
CA PHE A 72 32.29 -46.45 18.77
C PHE A 72 32.13 -47.97 18.72
N ARG A 73 30.90 -48.50 18.78
CA ARG A 73 30.63 -49.94 18.64
C ARG A 73 31.03 -50.49 17.26
N ASN A 74 30.78 -49.73 16.20
CA ASN A 74 31.01 -50.17 14.82
C ASN A 74 32.36 -49.72 14.25
N ARG A 75 33.08 -48.83 14.94
CA ARG A 75 34.29 -48.16 14.44
C ARG A 75 35.38 -49.12 13.97
N ASN A 76 35.75 -50.09 14.80
CA ASN A 76 36.84 -51.03 14.46
C ASN A 76 36.46 -51.91 13.26
N HIS A 77 35.18 -52.27 13.15
CA HIS A 77 34.66 -53.03 12.03
C HIS A 77 34.70 -52.20 10.73
N LEU A 78 34.26 -50.94 10.77
CA LEU A 78 34.28 -50.04 9.61
C LEU A 78 35.71 -49.74 9.13
N ASP A 79 36.67 -49.53 10.03
CA ASP A 79 38.08 -49.30 9.68
C ASP A 79 38.67 -50.50 8.93
N SER A 80 38.40 -51.72 9.42
CA SER A 80 38.87 -52.95 8.79
C SER A 80 38.25 -53.19 7.40
N LEU A 81 36.98 -52.85 7.22
CA LEU A 81 36.28 -53.00 5.95
C LEU A 81 36.70 -51.95 4.92
N HIS A 82 36.99 -50.73 5.36
CA HIS A 82 37.44 -49.65 4.49
C HIS A 82 38.72 -50.03 3.71
N LEU A 83 39.63 -50.75 4.36
CA LEU A 83 40.90 -51.19 3.76
C LEU A 83 40.77 -52.45 2.89
N LYS A 84 39.72 -53.26 3.09
CA LYS A 84 39.59 -54.60 2.47
C LYS A 84 38.54 -54.69 1.37
N ASN A 85 37.36 -54.08 1.56
CA ASN A 85 36.24 -54.21 0.64
C ASN A 85 35.26 -53.02 0.76
N GLN A 86 35.26 -52.17 -0.27
CA GLN A 86 34.45 -50.96 -0.32
C GLN A 86 32.92 -51.23 -0.37
N MET A 87 32.48 -52.37 -0.91
CA MET A 87 31.06 -52.73 -0.95
C MET A 87 30.53 -53.12 0.43
N GLU A 88 31.27 -53.96 1.15
CA GLU A 88 30.94 -54.34 2.53
C GLU A 88 31.02 -53.13 3.47
N PHE A 89 32.00 -52.24 3.27
CA PHE A 89 32.06 -50.97 3.98
C PHE A 89 30.79 -50.12 3.80
N LYS A 90 30.30 -49.97 2.57
CA LYS A 90 29.06 -49.22 2.28
C LYS A 90 27.84 -49.86 2.96
N LYS A 91 27.75 -51.20 2.94
CA LYS A 91 26.67 -51.96 3.57
C LYS A 91 26.68 -51.80 5.09
N ALA A 92 27.83 -51.99 5.72
CA ALA A 92 28.00 -51.83 7.17
C ALA A 92 27.74 -50.38 7.62
N SER A 93 28.21 -49.39 6.84
CA SER A 93 27.93 -47.97 7.08
C SER A 93 26.42 -47.71 7.08
N ARG A 94 25.71 -48.25 6.07
CA ARG A 94 24.25 -48.11 5.95
C ARG A 94 23.50 -48.72 7.13
N GLN A 95 23.88 -49.91 7.57
CA GLN A 95 23.27 -50.56 8.73
C GLN A 95 23.49 -49.76 10.02
N MET A 96 24.70 -49.23 10.22
CA MET A 96 25.00 -48.35 11.35
C MET A 96 24.14 -47.08 11.28
N MET A 97 24.05 -46.45 10.12
CA MET A 97 23.29 -45.22 9.94
C MET A 97 21.79 -45.41 10.12
N ASP A 98 21.21 -46.48 9.57
CA ASP A 98 19.81 -46.85 9.80
C ASP A 98 19.55 -47.08 11.32
N SER A 99 20.50 -47.68 12.04
CA SER A 99 20.39 -47.87 13.50
C SER A 99 20.47 -46.55 14.28
N ILE A 100 21.41 -45.66 13.90
CA ILE A 100 21.54 -44.31 14.48
C ILE A 100 20.26 -43.52 14.25
N LEU A 101 19.77 -43.44 13.02
CA LEU A 101 18.56 -42.71 12.66
C LEU A 101 17.34 -43.23 13.44
N ASN A 102 17.15 -44.54 13.51
CA ASN A 102 16.06 -45.14 14.28
C ASN A 102 16.15 -44.80 15.78
N ALA A 103 17.35 -44.81 16.35
CA ALA A 103 17.55 -44.43 17.75
C ALA A 103 17.32 -42.94 17.99
N LEU A 104 17.79 -42.08 17.08
CA LEU A 104 17.57 -40.63 17.14
C LEU A 104 16.09 -40.28 17.00
N ILE A 105 15.34 -40.94 16.11
CA ILE A 105 13.90 -40.73 15.94
C ILE A 105 13.15 -41.13 17.23
N LYS A 106 13.49 -42.27 17.83
CA LYS A 106 12.86 -42.75 19.07
C LYS A 106 13.18 -41.87 20.28
N GLY A 107 14.41 -41.37 20.37
CA GLY A 107 14.89 -40.55 21.49
C GLY A 107 14.64 -39.05 21.32
N ASN A 108 13.93 -38.63 20.27
CA ASN A 108 13.84 -37.23 19.90
C ASN A 108 13.03 -36.38 20.90
N THR A 109 13.68 -35.39 21.51
CA THR A 109 13.09 -34.44 22.47
C THR A 109 13.06 -32.99 21.96
N ILE A 110 13.20 -32.77 20.65
CA ILE A 110 13.27 -31.42 20.08
C ILE A 110 11.98 -30.61 20.23
N LYS A 111 10.81 -31.26 20.17
CA LYS A 111 9.51 -30.56 20.16
C LYS A 111 9.27 -29.70 21.42
N PRO A 112 9.47 -30.20 22.65
CA PRO A 112 9.42 -29.37 23.85
C PRO A 112 10.36 -28.16 23.85
N ILE A 113 11.55 -28.28 23.27
CA ILE A 113 12.54 -27.19 23.17
C ILE A 113 12.04 -26.12 22.20
N LEU A 114 11.55 -26.54 21.03
CA LEU A 114 10.98 -25.62 20.06
C LEU A 114 9.72 -24.95 20.62
N ASP A 115 8.87 -25.69 21.31
CA ASP A 115 7.67 -25.15 21.95
C ASP A 115 8.02 -24.10 23.02
N SER A 116 9.07 -24.31 23.82
CA SER A 116 9.49 -23.31 24.82
C SER A 116 10.05 -22.04 24.15
N ILE A 117 10.90 -22.18 23.14
CA ILE A 117 11.48 -21.06 22.39
C ILE A 117 10.39 -20.25 21.67
N ILE A 118 9.48 -20.93 20.98
CA ILE A 118 8.46 -20.30 20.12
C ILE A 118 7.30 -19.73 20.95
N LYS A 119 6.85 -20.42 22.01
CA LYS A 119 5.70 -19.99 22.82
C LYS A 119 6.05 -18.85 23.78
N ILE A 120 7.20 -18.93 24.45
CA ILE A 120 7.58 -17.96 25.50
C ILE A 120 7.97 -16.61 24.90
N LYS A 121 8.70 -16.62 23.78
CA LYS A 121 9.36 -15.41 23.26
C LYS A 121 8.61 -14.74 22.10
N TYR A 122 7.81 -15.50 21.34
CA TYR A 122 7.26 -15.00 20.07
C TYR A 122 5.77 -14.78 20.00
N LYS A 123 4.98 -15.29 20.96
CA LYS A 123 3.51 -15.34 20.84
C LYS A 123 3.06 -15.85 19.45
N LEU A 124 3.91 -16.66 18.79
CA LEU A 124 3.62 -17.15 17.45
C LEU A 124 2.40 -18.06 17.59
N ALA A 125 1.43 -17.90 16.68
CA ALA A 125 0.20 -18.68 16.68
C ALA A 125 0.53 -20.18 16.83
N ASN A 126 -0.32 -20.89 17.59
CA ASN A 126 -0.17 -22.25 18.12
C ASN A 126 0.16 -23.39 17.11
N ASP A 127 0.57 -23.09 15.89
CA ASP A 127 0.71 -24.04 14.80
C ASP A 127 1.91 -23.67 13.91
N TYR A 128 3.02 -24.40 14.10
CA TYR A 128 4.20 -24.39 13.24
C TYR A 128 4.55 -25.82 12.86
N LYS A 129 5.03 -25.99 11.64
CA LYS A 129 5.61 -27.26 11.16
C LYS A 129 7.12 -27.16 11.27
N TYR A 130 7.78 -28.25 11.61
CA TYR A 130 9.23 -28.31 11.62
C TYR A 130 9.72 -29.61 11.00
N ALA A 131 10.97 -29.61 10.56
CA ALA A 131 11.74 -30.80 10.25
C ALA A 131 13.17 -30.65 10.76
N LEU A 132 13.64 -31.64 11.50
CA LEU A 132 15.03 -31.80 11.91
C LEU A 132 15.66 -32.89 11.06
N ILE A 133 16.76 -32.56 10.39
CA ILE A 133 17.35 -33.41 9.37
C ILE A 133 18.83 -33.65 9.66
N LEU A 134 19.24 -34.91 9.58
CA LEU A 134 20.63 -35.29 9.41
C LEU A 134 20.99 -35.12 7.95
N LYS A 135 21.83 -34.13 7.64
CA LYS A 135 22.22 -33.79 6.27
C LYS A 135 23.44 -34.56 5.82
N GLU A 136 24.48 -34.59 6.65
CA GLU A 136 25.75 -35.27 6.35
C GLU A 136 26.27 -35.96 7.60
N PHE A 137 26.92 -37.11 7.40
CA PHE A 137 27.70 -37.78 8.42
C PHE A 137 28.97 -38.32 7.76
N ASP A 138 30.10 -37.72 8.10
CA ASP A 138 31.41 -38.10 7.61
C ASP A 138 32.28 -38.58 8.77
N ILE A 139 33.14 -39.57 8.50
CA ILE A 139 34.09 -40.08 9.49
C ILE A 139 35.51 -39.99 8.95
N SER A 140 36.46 -39.83 9.85
CA SER A 140 37.87 -39.73 9.53
C SER A 140 38.64 -40.84 10.24
N PHE A 141 39.28 -41.72 9.47
CA PHE A 141 40.17 -42.76 10.00
C PHE A 141 41.63 -42.29 10.11
N LYS A 142 42.00 -41.27 9.33
CA LYS A 142 43.32 -40.61 9.31
C LYS A 142 43.11 -39.11 9.40
N LYS A 143 43.95 -38.41 10.16
CA LYS A 143 43.84 -36.95 10.36
C LYS A 143 43.53 -36.22 9.05
N ASN A 144 42.42 -35.48 9.05
CA ASN A 144 41.95 -34.63 7.95
C ASN A 144 41.48 -35.34 6.65
N ASN A 145 41.24 -36.65 6.66
CA ASN A 145 40.65 -37.37 5.51
C ASN A 145 39.25 -37.89 5.85
N TYR A 146 38.22 -37.12 5.50
CA TYR A 146 36.81 -37.46 5.76
C TYR A 146 36.23 -38.34 4.65
N ILE A 147 35.58 -39.41 5.06
CA ILE A 147 34.82 -40.32 4.21
C ILE A 147 33.35 -40.12 4.54
N GLN A 148 32.58 -39.74 3.53
CA GLN A 148 31.14 -39.58 3.66
C GLN A 148 30.48 -40.94 3.91
N LEU A 149 29.86 -41.09 5.08
CA LEU A 149 29.00 -42.23 5.39
C LEU A 149 27.57 -41.98 4.99
N PHE A 150 27.11 -40.72 4.94
CA PHE A 150 25.73 -40.37 4.62
C PHE A 150 25.64 -38.98 3.98
N PRO A 151 24.74 -38.77 3.00
CA PRO A 151 23.82 -39.74 2.40
C PRO A 151 24.48 -40.80 1.51
N TYR A 152 23.87 -42.00 1.46
CA TYR A 152 24.13 -42.98 0.41
C TYR A 152 23.46 -42.45 -0.88
N GLY A 153 24.10 -42.59 -2.04
CA GLY A 153 23.67 -42.00 -3.33
C GLY A 153 22.16 -42.02 -3.63
N ASP A 154 21.74 -40.96 -4.32
CA ASP A 154 20.39 -40.48 -4.65
C ASP A 154 19.36 -40.47 -3.50
N SER A 155 19.35 -39.33 -2.80
CA SER A 155 18.65 -39.04 -1.55
C SER A 155 17.17 -38.69 -1.73
N SER A 156 16.39 -39.55 -2.38
CA SER A 156 14.99 -39.21 -2.71
C SER A 156 13.94 -39.66 -1.68
N ASN A 157 14.26 -40.51 -0.70
CA ASN A 157 13.24 -41.04 0.22
C ASN A 157 13.56 -40.81 1.70
N TYR A 158 12.94 -39.77 2.27
CA TYR A 158 12.41 -39.55 3.64
C TYR A 158 13.15 -40.01 4.91
N LYS A 159 14.15 -40.88 4.86
CA LYS A 159 14.90 -41.41 6.01
C LYS A 159 15.84 -40.41 6.67
N GLN A 160 15.97 -39.20 6.15
CA GLN A 160 16.86 -38.18 6.71
C GLN A 160 16.22 -37.37 7.85
N ILE A 161 14.90 -37.46 8.00
CA ILE A 161 14.13 -36.69 8.99
C ILE A 161 14.23 -37.40 10.35
N VAL A 162 14.93 -36.76 11.28
CA VAL A 162 15.04 -37.20 12.69
C VAL A 162 13.81 -36.77 13.50
N GLY A 163 13.15 -35.68 13.10
CA GLY A 163 11.97 -35.18 13.79
C GLY A 163 11.10 -34.25 12.97
N GLY A 164 9.81 -34.25 13.28
CA GLY A 164 8.81 -33.38 12.65
C GLY A 164 8.15 -33.99 11.43
N HIS A 165 7.22 -33.23 10.83
CA HIS A 165 6.35 -33.69 9.74
C HIS A 165 6.33 -32.73 8.55
N LEU A 166 7.33 -31.84 8.44
CA LEU A 166 7.44 -30.94 7.30
C LEU A 166 7.86 -31.72 6.05
N LEU A 167 6.90 -31.92 5.12
CA LEU A 167 7.06 -32.74 3.92
C LEU A 167 7.91 -32.07 2.82
N LYS A 168 7.90 -30.73 2.76
CA LYS A 168 8.62 -29.96 1.74
C LYS A 168 9.64 -29.05 2.40
N LEU A 169 10.90 -29.22 2.04
CA LEU A 169 12.02 -28.47 2.59
C LEU A 169 12.40 -27.38 1.62
N LEU A 170 12.09 -26.13 1.96
CA LEU A 170 12.56 -24.98 1.19
C LEU A 170 13.78 -24.39 1.89
N PRO A 171 14.82 -23.96 1.15
CA PRO A 171 15.94 -23.21 1.73
C PRO A 171 15.46 -21.98 2.53
N SER A 172 14.35 -21.37 2.11
CA SER A 172 13.69 -20.26 2.80
C SER A 172 13.10 -20.60 4.16
N ASP A 173 13.04 -21.88 4.55
CA ASP A 173 12.47 -22.34 5.83
C ASP A 173 13.56 -22.86 6.78
N GLN A 174 14.81 -22.95 6.31
CA GLN A 174 15.96 -23.34 7.13
C GLN A 174 16.23 -22.27 8.19
N VAL A 175 16.32 -22.71 9.44
CA VAL A 175 16.55 -21.88 10.63
C VAL A 175 17.98 -22.03 11.12
N THR A 176 18.47 -23.27 11.14
CA THR A 176 19.77 -23.61 11.72
C THR A 176 20.50 -24.61 10.83
N SER A 177 21.82 -24.47 10.72
CA SER A 177 22.73 -25.48 10.21
C SER A 177 23.87 -25.65 11.19
N LEU A 178 23.91 -26.78 11.91
CA LEU A 178 24.99 -27.08 12.85
C LEU A 178 25.96 -28.05 12.19
N THR A 179 27.23 -27.65 12.09
CA THR A 179 28.33 -28.52 11.70
C THR A 179 29.11 -28.90 12.94
N ILE A 180 29.23 -30.19 13.19
CA ILE A 180 29.89 -30.73 14.37
C ILE A 180 31.12 -31.45 13.87
N SER A 181 32.30 -30.99 14.28
CA SER A 181 33.59 -31.64 13.99
C SER A 181 34.30 -31.93 15.31
N SER A 182 34.62 -33.19 15.57
CA SER A 182 35.47 -33.55 16.71
C SER A 182 36.95 -33.24 16.41
N ALA A 183 37.70 -32.70 17.37
CA ALA A 183 39.07 -32.21 17.17
C ALA A 183 40.18 -33.26 17.39
N ASN A 184 39.84 -34.51 17.72
CA ASN A 184 40.81 -35.58 17.93
C ASN A 184 41.23 -36.22 16.60
N ASP A 185 42.36 -36.96 16.58
CA ASP A 185 42.97 -37.65 15.41
C ASP A 185 42.03 -38.57 14.60
N LYS A 186 40.81 -38.81 15.12
CA LYS A 186 39.73 -39.60 14.49
C LYS A 186 38.41 -38.83 14.62
N SER A 187 38.24 -37.84 13.74
CA SER A 187 37.15 -36.89 13.78
C SER A 187 35.90 -37.38 13.05
N THR A 188 34.72 -37.03 13.56
CA THR A 188 33.44 -37.16 12.85
C THR A 188 32.98 -35.77 12.47
N LYS A 189 32.51 -35.59 11.23
CA LYS A 189 31.85 -34.36 10.76
C LYS A 189 30.38 -34.66 10.55
N ILE A 190 29.50 -33.98 11.27
CA ILE A 190 28.06 -34.22 11.19
C ILE A 190 27.36 -32.89 10.93
N ILE A 191 26.50 -32.85 9.90
CA ILE A 191 25.73 -31.65 9.57
C ILE A 191 24.26 -31.92 9.84
N PHE A 192 23.64 -31.04 10.62
CA PHE A 192 22.22 -31.06 10.90
C PHE A 192 21.56 -29.78 10.44
N GLN A 193 20.33 -29.90 9.95
CA GLN A 193 19.53 -28.78 9.51
C GLN A 193 18.16 -28.79 10.19
N LEU A 194 17.77 -27.63 10.73
CA LEU A 194 16.45 -27.41 11.31
C LEU A 194 15.65 -26.50 10.37
N TYR A 195 14.48 -26.95 9.98
CA TYR A 195 13.51 -26.20 9.18
C TYR A 195 12.28 -25.91 10.03
N ILE A 196 11.77 -24.69 9.96
CA ILE A 196 10.54 -24.28 10.64
C ILE A 196 9.70 -23.47 9.66
N GLN A 197 8.44 -23.87 9.51
CA GLN A 197 7.46 -23.22 8.66
C GLN A 197 6.24 -22.81 9.51
N PRO A 198 5.93 -21.51 9.60
CA PRO A 198 4.69 -21.04 10.21
C PRO A 198 3.47 -21.50 9.39
N SER A 199 2.43 -22.05 10.04
CA SER A 199 1.27 -22.63 9.35
C SER A 199 0.43 -21.60 8.57
N ASN A 200 0.56 -20.29 8.85
CA ASN A 200 -0.19 -19.19 8.20
C ASN A 200 0.68 -18.03 7.68
N LYS A 201 1.69 -18.33 6.83
CA LYS A 201 2.62 -17.33 6.28
C LYS A 201 1.91 -16.16 5.56
N THR A 202 0.99 -16.46 4.64
CA THR A 202 0.32 -15.44 3.80
C THR A 202 -0.55 -14.49 4.61
N TRP A 203 -1.37 -15.03 5.51
CA TRP A 203 -2.26 -14.25 6.35
C TRP A 203 -1.50 -13.35 7.33
N THR A 204 -0.40 -13.85 7.88
CA THR A 204 0.45 -13.07 8.79
C THR A 204 1.10 -11.90 8.04
N ILE A 205 1.65 -12.14 6.85
CA ILE A 205 2.23 -11.08 6.01
C ILE A 205 1.18 -10.03 5.66
N LEU A 206 -0.03 -10.45 5.27
CA LEU A 206 -1.11 -9.53 4.92
C LEU A 206 -1.50 -8.63 6.11
N LYS A 207 -1.58 -9.18 7.32
CA LYS A 207 -1.83 -8.41 8.55
C LYS A 207 -0.73 -7.40 8.84
N THR A 208 0.53 -7.79 8.70
CA THR A 208 1.67 -6.87 8.88
C THR A 208 1.64 -5.74 7.86
N MET A 209 1.11 -5.98 6.66
CA MET A 209 0.97 -4.98 5.59
C MET A 209 -0.29 -4.12 5.68
N MET A 210 -1.24 -4.44 6.57
CA MET A 210 -2.52 -3.75 6.68
C MET A 210 -2.40 -2.21 6.79
N PRO A 211 -1.44 -1.64 7.57
CA PRO A 211 -1.27 -0.18 7.62
C PRO A 211 -0.89 0.43 6.28
N THR A 212 0.01 -0.20 5.52
CA THR A 212 0.42 0.27 4.19
C THR A 212 -0.72 0.20 3.19
N PHE A 213 -1.52 -0.88 3.24
CA PHE A 213 -2.73 -1.02 2.41
C PHE A 213 -3.75 0.09 2.71
N LEU A 214 -4.01 0.37 3.99
CA LEU A 214 -4.91 1.44 4.40
C LEU A 214 -4.43 2.81 3.92
N LEU A 215 -3.13 3.09 4.02
CA LEU A 215 -2.55 4.34 3.56
C LEU A 215 -2.64 4.52 2.04
N SER A 216 -2.38 3.44 1.28
CA SER A 216 -2.56 3.42 -0.17
C SER A 216 -4.02 3.67 -0.55
N LEU A 217 -4.97 2.97 0.10
CA LEU A 217 -6.39 3.15 -0.14
C LEU A 217 -6.85 4.59 0.17
N ALA A 218 -6.41 5.14 1.30
CA ALA A 218 -6.69 6.52 1.67
C ALA A 218 -6.16 7.53 0.63
N SER A 219 -4.98 7.28 0.07
CA SER A 219 -4.39 8.12 -0.97
C SER A 219 -5.21 8.10 -2.28
N ILE A 220 -5.72 6.93 -2.68
CA ILE A 220 -6.59 6.78 -3.85
C ILE A 220 -7.91 7.55 -3.62
N VAL A 221 -8.54 7.36 -2.47
CA VAL A 221 -9.79 8.06 -2.11
C VAL A 221 -9.58 9.57 -2.11
N SER A 222 -8.46 10.05 -1.56
CA SER A 222 -8.12 11.48 -1.55
C SER A 222 -8.02 12.07 -2.96
N ILE A 223 -7.30 11.40 -3.87
CA ILE A 223 -7.16 11.84 -5.26
C ILE A 223 -8.50 11.84 -6.01
N VAL A 224 -9.31 10.81 -5.84
CA VAL A 224 -10.64 10.73 -6.46
C VAL A 224 -11.54 11.86 -5.94
N SER A 225 -11.50 12.13 -4.63
CA SER A 225 -12.25 13.22 -4.01
C SER A 225 -11.83 14.58 -4.56
N LEU A 226 -10.52 14.85 -4.64
CA LEU A 226 -9.98 16.08 -5.22
C LEU A 226 -10.38 16.27 -6.69
N PHE A 227 -10.39 15.19 -7.47
CA PHE A 227 -10.84 15.22 -8.85
C PHE A 227 -12.32 15.61 -8.95
N PHE A 228 -13.17 14.99 -8.13
CA PHE A 228 -14.60 15.29 -8.09
C PHE A 228 -14.87 16.76 -7.71
N ILE A 229 -14.19 17.26 -6.67
CA ILE A 229 -14.28 18.66 -6.23
C ILE A 229 -13.85 19.61 -7.36
N THR A 230 -12.72 19.32 -8.01
CA THR A 230 -12.20 20.13 -9.12
C THR A 230 -13.20 20.21 -10.28
N VAL A 231 -13.79 19.08 -10.68
CA VAL A 231 -14.77 19.03 -11.76
C VAL A 231 -16.02 19.83 -11.41
N ASN A 232 -16.53 19.70 -10.18
CA ASN A 232 -17.69 20.48 -9.73
C ASN A 232 -17.41 21.99 -9.72
N ASN A 233 -16.24 22.40 -9.23
CA ASN A 233 -15.81 23.79 -9.24
C ASN A 233 -15.67 24.33 -10.66
N TRP A 234 -15.13 23.53 -11.58
CA TRP A 234 -15.02 23.90 -13.00
C TRP A 234 -16.39 24.16 -13.64
N PHE A 235 -17.40 23.31 -13.37
CA PHE A 235 -18.76 23.55 -13.86
C PHE A 235 -19.37 24.83 -13.29
N LYS A 236 -19.17 25.10 -12.00
CA LYS A 236 -19.63 26.35 -11.38
C LYS A 236 -18.96 27.59 -11.98
N GLN A 237 -17.64 27.54 -12.17
CA GLN A 237 -16.88 28.60 -12.82
C GLN A 237 -17.35 28.84 -14.25
N LYS A 238 -17.57 27.77 -15.02
CA LYS A 238 -18.08 27.87 -16.39
C LYS A 238 -19.46 28.56 -16.42
N LYS A 239 -20.38 28.14 -15.56
CA LYS A 239 -21.71 28.74 -15.46
C LYS A 239 -21.64 30.22 -15.07
N LEU A 240 -20.77 30.58 -14.13
CA LEU A 240 -20.56 31.97 -13.73
C LEU A 240 -20.01 32.82 -14.88
N ALA A 241 -19.04 32.31 -15.63
CA ALA A 241 -18.47 33.01 -16.79
C ALA A 241 -19.50 33.23 -17.90
N GLU A 242 -20.37 32.24 -18.15
CA GLU A 242 -21.48 32.35 -19.10
C GLU A 242 -22.49 33.42 -18.65
N MET A 243 -22.93 33.37 -17.40
CA MET A 243 -23.84 34.38 -16.83
C MET A 243 -23.24 35.81 -16.87
N GLN A 244 -21.94 35.96 -16.62
CA GLN A 244 -21.25 37.25 -16.74
C GLN A 244 -21.24 37.76 -18.19
N THR A 245 -20.99 36.87 -19.14
CA THR A 245 -20.98 37.21 -20.57
C THR A 245 -22.37 37.65 -21.04
N ASP A 246 -23.40 36.90 -20.65
CA ASP A 246 -24.80 37.22 -20.97
C ASP A 246 -25.24 38.54 -20.34
N PHE A 247 -24.83 38.80 -19.10
CA PHE A 247 -25.08 40.07 -18.41
C PHE A 247 -24.47 41.26 -19.14
N ILE A 248 -23.21 41.14 -19.58
CA ILE A 248 -22.54 42.21 -20.34
C ILE A 248 -23.26 42.43 -21.67
N ASN A 249 -23.56 41.37 -22.42
CA ASN A 249 -24.27 41.46 -23.69
C ASN A 249 -25.65 42.12 -23.54
N SER A 250 -26.40 41.75 -22.50
CA SER A 250 -27.71 42.34 -22.20
C SER A 250 -27.61 43.83 -21.86
N ILE A 251 -26.69 44.22 -20.97
CA ILE A 251 -26.49 45.64 -20.62
C ILE A 251 -26.06 46.45 -21.82
N SER A 252 -25.13 45.94 -22.63
CA SER A 252 -24.69 46.62 -23.85
C SER A 252 -25.86 46.88 -24.79
N HIS A 253 -26.74 45.90 -25.00
CA HIS A 253 -27.94 46.07 -25.83
C HIS A 253 -28.91 47.12 -25.26
N GLU A 254 -29.21 47.02 -23.97
CA GLU A 254 -30.11 47.96 -23.28
C GLU A 254 -29.55 49.39 -23.21
N PHE A 255 -28.23 49.57 -23.25
CA PHE A 255 -27.59 50.90 -23.25
C PHE A 255 -27.51 51.48 -24.66
N ASN A 256 -27.21 50.65 -25.67
CA ASN A 256 -27.10 51.09 -27.05
C ASN A 256 -28.42 51.66 -27.59
N THR A 257 -29.56 51.06 -27.23
CA THR A 257 -30.89 51.49 -27.72
C THR A 257 -31.22 52.97 -27.38
N PRO A 258 -31.23 53.42 -26.11
CA PRO A 258 -31.48 54.81 -25.77
C PRO A 258 -30.36 55.74 -26.28
N LEU A 259 -29.10 55.28 -26.30
CA LEU A 259 -27.98 56.06 -26.80
C LEU A 259 -28.14 56.38 -28.30
N THR A 260 -28.47 55.39 -29.12
CA THR A 260 -28.75 55.57 -30.54
C THR A 260 -29.95 56.50 -30.76
N ALA A 261 -31.01 56.38 -29.95
CA ALA A 261 -32.15 57.28 -30.03
C ALA A 261 -31.78 58.76 -29.72
N ILE A 262 -30.91 59.00 -28.74
CA ILE A 262 -30.36 60.34 -28.44
C ILE A 262 -29.53 60.86 -29.61
N ILE A 263 -28.66 60.03 -30.19
CA ILE A 263 -27.83 60.40 -31.35
C ILE A 263 -28.71 60.79 -32.54
N ILE A 264 -29.76 60.03 -32.84
CA ILE A 264 -30.69 60.32 -33.94
C ILE A 264 -31.46 61.62 -33.68
N ALA A 265 -31.98 61.80 -32.46
CA ALA A 265 -32.68 63.02 -32.07
C ALA A 265 -31.76 64.24 -32.20
N ASN A 266 -30.51 64.14 -31.72
CA ASN A 266 -29.52 65.21 -31.84
C ASN A 266 -29.15 65.53 -33.29
N LYS A 267 -28.95 64.51 -34.15
CA LYS A 267 -28.75 64.72 -35.59
C LYS A 267 -29.93 65.42 -36.25
N THR A 268 -31.14 65.17 -35.78
CA THR A 268 -32.36 65.82 -36.28
C THR A 268 -32.40 67.29 -35.87
N LEU A 269 -31.96 67.62 -34.64
CA LEU A 269 -31.81 69.02 -34.18
C LEU A 269 -30.73 69.80 -34.94
N GLN A 270 -29.65 69.13 -35.34
CA GLN A 270 -28.54 69.72 -36.11
C GLN A 270 -28.88 69.96 -37.59
N ASN A 271 -30.04 69.50 -38.08
CA ASN A 271 -30.45 69.73 -39.46
C ASN A 271 -30.98 71.16 -39.61
N GLU A 272 -30.29 71.99 -40.41
CA GLU A 272 -30.58 73.42 -40.60
C GLU A 272 -32.02 73.71 -41.06
N LYS A 273 -32.69 72.75 -41.70
CA LYS A 273 -34.10 72.84 -42.11
C LYS A 273 -35.11 72.80 -40.95
N MET A 274 -34.69 72.44 -39.74
CA MET A 274 -35.55 72.36 -38.53
C MET A 274 -35.61 73.65 -37.72
N ILE A 275 -34.63 74.54 -37.85
CA ILE A 275 -34.47 75.75 -37.02
C ILE A 275 -35.67 76.73 -37.13
N PRO A 276 -36.35 76.89 -38.29
CA PRO A 276 -37.51 77.80 -38.39
C PRO A 276 -38.82 77.25 -37.77
N GLN A 277 -38.90 75.96 -37.42
CA GLN A 277 -40.14 75.31 -36.96
C GLN A 277 -40.07 74.98 -35.46
N SER A 278 -40.25 76.00 -34.61
CA SER A 278 -40.21 75.89 -33.13
C SER A 278 -41.14 74.80 -32.57
N GLU A 279 -42.28 74.54 -33.20
CA GLU A 279 -43.22 73.50 -32.79
C GLU A 279 -42.67 72.07 -32.93
N LYS A 280 -41.70 71.83 -33.83
CA LYS A 280 -41.10 70.50 -34.05
C LYS A 280 -39.87 70.23 -33.18
N LEU A 281 -39.33 71.26 -32.53
CA LEU A 281 -38.16 71.17 -31.65
C LEU A 281 -38.51 70.52 -30.30
N LYS A 282 -39.65 70.92 -29.71
CA LYS A 282 -40.08 70.48 -28.37
C LYS A 282 -40.22 68.95 -28.24
N PRO A 283 -40.87 68.23 -29.18
CA PRO A 283 -40.96 66.76 -29.10
C PRO A 283 -39.60 66.05 -29.18
N ILE A 284 -38.63 66.62 -29.91
CA ILE A 284 -37.29 66.04 -30.06
C ILE A 284 -36.47 66.24 -28.78
N THR A 285 -36.51 67.43 -28.19
CA THR A 285 -35.89 67.67 -26.88
C THR A 285 -36.50 66.82 -25.78
N ASP A 286 -37.82 66.57 -25.82
CA ASP A 286 -38.51 65.67 -24.88
C ASP A 286 -38.06 64.21 -25.04
N ILE A 287 -37.81 63.76 -26.28
CA ILE A 287 -37.23 62.42 -26.54
C ILE A 287 -35.84 62.32 -25.91
N ILE A 288 -34.96 63.31 -26.13
CA ILE A 288 -33.62 63.32 -25.55
C ILE A 288 -33.68 63.28 -24.02
N GLN A 289 -34.54 64.09 -23.40
CA GLN A 289 -34.70 64.14 -21.96
C GLN A 289 -35.18 62.80 -21.39
N ARG A 290 -36.18 62.17 -22.04
CA ARG A 290 -36.71 60.86 -21.63
C ARG A 290 -35.66 59.75 -21.75
N GLN A 291 -34.95 59.69 -22.87
CA GLN A 291 -33.93 58.65 -23.09
C GLN A 291 -32.71 58.83 -22.17
N THR A 292 -32.30 60.08 -21.89
CA THR A 292 -31.23 60.38 -20.93
C THR A 292 -31.61 59.96 -19.52
N THR A 293 -32.85 60.23 -19.11
CA THR A 293 -33.38 59.81 -17.81
C THR A 293 -33.44 58.28 -17.70
N ARG A 294 -33.89 57.60 -18.78
CA ARG A 294 -33.90 56.12 -18.86
C ARG A 294 -32.49 55.54 -18.74
N LEU A 295 -31.53 56.08 -19.49
CA LEU A 295 -30.13 55.63 -19.46
C LEU A 295 -29.52 55.80 -18.05
N ASN A 296 -29.77 56.93 -17.38
CA ASN A 296 -29.31 57.15 -16.00
C ASN A 296 -29.93 56.13 -15.02
N SER A 297 -31.20 55.75 -15.20
CA SER A 297 -31.85 54.70 -14.40
C SER A 297 -31.17 53.33 -14.63
N LEU A 298 -30.93 52.95 -15.88
CA LEU A 298 -30.22 51.71 -16.23
C LEU A 298 -28.79 51.66 -15.65
N PHE A 299 -28.09 52.80 -15.67
CA PHE A 299 -26.77 52.94 -15.05
C PHE A 299 -26.83 52.73 -13.53
N LYS A 300 -27.76 53.39 -12.83
CA LYS A 300 -27.96 53.21 -11.38
C LYS A 300 -28.31 51.77 -11.00
N GLN A 301 -29.15 51.11 -11.79
CA GLN A 301 -29.50 49.70 -11.58
C GLN A 301 -28.27 48.80 -11.71
N THR A 302 -27.46 48.99 -12.75
CA THR A 302 -26.20 48.25 -12.95
C THR A 302 -25.20 48.47 -11.82
N LEU A 303 -25.05 49.72 -11.37
CA LEU A 303 -24.18 50.07 -10.23
C LEU A 303 -24.65 49.42 -8.93
N ASN A 304 -25.97 49.34 -8.71
CA ASN A 304 -26.52 48.70 -7.52
C ASN A 304 -26.28 47.20 -7.51
N ILE A 305 -26.42 46.51 -8.65
CA ILE A 305 -26.14 45.07 -8.78
C ILE A 305 -24.66 44.77 -8.47
N THR A 306 -23.74 45.58 -8.99
CA THR A 306 -22.29 45.40 -8.76
C THR A 306 -21.89 45.67 -7.31
N LYS A 307 -22.54 46.63 -6.63
CA LYS A 307 -22.36 46.88 -5.19
C LYS A 307 -22.98 45.79 -4.31
N ALA A 308 -24.14 45.26 -4.68
CA ALA A 308 -24.85 44.22 -3.93
C ALA A 308 -24.01 42.94 -3.78
N ASN A 309 -23.25 42.55 -4.81
CA ASN A 309 -22.33 41.41 -4.75
C ASN A 309 -21.19 41.56 -3.71
N LYS A 310 -20.93 42.77 -3.20
CA LYS A 310 -19.90 43.05 -2.18
C LYS A 310 -20.48 43.49 -0.83
N ALA A 311 -21.80 43.58 -0.69
CA ALA A 311 -22.41 44.16 0.49
C ALA A 311 -22.53 43.12 1.63
N PHE A 312 -21.93 43.43 2.78
CA PHE A 312 -22.18 42.72 4.03
C PHE A 312 -23.59 43.07 4.52
N LEU A 313 -24.46 42.07 4.64
CA LEU A 313 -25.83 42.25 5.12
C LEU A 313 -25.81 42.53 6.63
N ASN A 314 -26.17 43.75 7.04
CA ASN A 314 -26.33 44.10 8.44
C ASN A 314 -27.67 43.56 8.96
N LYS A 315 -27.65 42.36 9.54
CA LYS A 315 -28.85 41.68 10.05
C LYS A 315 -29.19 42.24 11.43
N GLN A 316 -30.42 42.72 11.60
CA GLN A 316 -30.96 43.13 12.89
C GLN A 316 -32.25 42.36 13.21
N PRO A 317 -32.47 41.93 14.47
CA PRO A 317 -33.70 41.26 14.87
C PRO A 317 -34.87 42.25 14.80
N GLU A 318 -35.88 41.95 13.98
CA GLU A 318 -37.01 42.85 13.75
C GLU A 318 -38.33 42.07 13.75
N LYS A 319 -39.37 42.60 14.40
CA LYS A 319 -40.71 41.99 14.42
C LYS A 319 -41.39 42.17 13.06
N ILE A 320 -41.37 41.13 12.23
CA ILE A 320 -41.93 41.10 10.87
C ILE A 320 -43.37 41.61 10.83
N ALA A 321 -44.21 41.25 11.80
CA ALA A 321 -45.60 41.69 11.89
C ALA A 321 -45.75 43.22 12.00
N LYS A 322 -44.85 43.89 12.73
CA LYS A 322 -44.85 45.36 12.88
C LYS A 322 -44.38 46.04 11.60
N LYS A 323 -43.35 45.48 10.94
CA LYS A 323 -42.82 45.99 9.67
C LYS A 323 -43.83 45.86 8.52
N LYS A 324 -44.53 44.73 8.44
CA LYS A 324 -45.61 44.51 7.47
C LYS A 324 -46.74 45.53 7.62
N LYS A 325 -47.23 45.77 8.85
CA LYS A 325 -48.26 46.79 9.11
C LYS A 325 -47.78 48.20 8.71
N LYS A 326 -46.52 48.53 8.99
CA LYS A 326 -45.92 49.82 8.59
C LYS A 326 -45.90 49.98 7.07
N ILE A 327 -45.38 49.00 6.34
CA ILE A 327 -45.33 49.03 4.86
C ILE A 327 -46.74 49.14 4.27
N VAL A 328 -47.71 48.39 4.79
CA VAL A 328 -49.10 48.46 4.31
C VAL A 328 -49.74 49.83 4.58
N ASN A 329 -49.42 50.46 5.71
CA ASN A 329 -49.90 51.80 6.01
C ASN A 329 -49.23 52.87 5.14
N ASP A 330 -47.93 52.76 4.88
CA ASP A 330 -47.19 53.69 4.00
C ASP A 330 -47.78 53.67 2.57
N TYR A 331 -48.26 52.52 2.10
CA TYR A 331 -48.94 52.38 0.80
C TYR A 331 -50.42 52.80 0.80
N LYS A 332 -51.03 53.04 1.96
CA LYS A 332 -52.44 53.50 2.07
C LYS A 332 -52.59 55.02 2.15
N ILE A 333 -51.48 55.75 2.33
CA ILE A 333 -51.46 57.21 2.51
C ILE A 333 -51.16 57.95 1.19
N ASN A 334 -50.86 57.22 0.11
CA ASN A 334 -50.99 57.67 -1.28
C ASN A 334 -52.21 57.01 -1.91
#